data_AF-A0A221P862-F1
#
_entry.id   AF-A0A221P862-F1
#
_cell.length_a   1.000
_cell.length_b   1.000
_cell.length_c   1.000
_cell.angle_alpha   90.00
_cell.angle_beta   90.00
_cell.angle_gamma   90.00
#
_symmetry.space_group_name_H-M   'P 1'
#
loop_
_entity.id
_entity.type
_entity.pdbx_description
1 polymer ?
#
loop_
_entity_poly.entity_id
_entity_poly.type
_entity_poly.pdbx_seq_one_letter_code
_entity_poly.pdbx_strand_id
1 'polypeptide(L)'
;MVREGRWSPRALARFLSTAARRSVRQAALRPRALAQATAAHGVLLVLARDRAGRRWVLTSWTLVVLHLGLLEHRDRFAAADALTLVRGNLPATALGAGRASGVLAVALDLADGHLARRGATVSPFGDYADSLADAAFWTWLAIRHEPGRALRAAAVAAWVAPVAAMTAAGFGRGAMPHRPRPTLLRPAATLQVVVALRHLRRAPRSRTAGPPTPPRPGLHARRRHGS
;
A
#
# COMPACT_ATOMS: atom_id res chain seq x y z
N MET A 1 -2.81 3.96 -30.76
CA MET A 1 -3.90 3.30 -30.00
C MET A 1 -4.73 4.23 -29.08
N VAL A 2 -4.22 4.80 -27.97
CA VAL A 2 -5.06 5.65 -27.07
C VAL A 2 -5.30 7.05 -27.65
N ARG A 3 -4.29 7.63 -28.31
CA ARG A 3 -4.36 8.94 -28.97
C ARG A 3 -5.33 8.94 -30.18
N GLU A 4 -5.36 7.84 -30.94
CA GLU A 4 -6.29 7.62 -32.05
C GLU A 4 -7.72 7.34 -31.58
N GLY A 5 -7.90 6.77 -30.39
CA GLY A 5 -9.20 6.41 -29.82
C GLY A 5 -9.88 7.50 -28.97
N ARG A 6 -9.37 8.74 -28.97
CA ARG A 6 -9.89 9.91 -28.22
C ARG A 6 -10.29 9.61 -26.76
N TRP A 7 -9.47 8.89 -26.01
CA TRP A 7 -9.78 8.51 -24.61
C TRP A 7 -11.10 7.72 -24.41
N SER A 8 -11.66 7.12 -25.47
CA SER A 8 -12.89 6.34 -25.34
C SER A 8 -12.72 5.16 -24.38
N PRO A 9 -13.75 4.79 -23.58
CA PRO A 9 -13.68 3.67 -22.63
C PRO A 9 -13.24 2.35 -23.28
N ARG A 10 -13.65 2.12 -24.53
CA ARG A 10 -13.26 0.95 -25.32
C ARG A 10 -11.78 0.95 -25.71
N ALA A 11 -11.20 2.11 -26.02
CA ALA A 11 -9.76 2.21 -26.31
C ALA A 11 -8.94 1.97 -25.04
N LEU A 12 -9.40 2.50 -23.89
CA LEU A 12 -8.79 2.27 -22.59
C LEU A 12 -8.82 0.79 -22.20
N ALA A 13 -9.99 0.14 -22.30
CA ALA A 13 -10.12 -1.29 -21.98
C ALA A 13 -9.21 -2.18 -22.87
N ARG A 14 -9.13 -1.89 -24.18
CA ARG A 14 -8.22 -2.61 -25.10
C ARG A 14 -6.75 -2.40 -24.76
N PHE A 15 -6.36 -1.17 -24.42
CA PHE A 15 -5.01 -0.88 -23.99
C PHE A 15 -4.66 -1.63 -22.70
N LEU A 16 -5.51 -1.55 -21.67
CA LEU A 16 -5.30 -2.23 -20.38
C LEU A 16 -5.23 -3.75 -20.57
N SER A 17 -6.12 -4.33 -21.37
CA SER A 17 -6.10 -5.76 -21.69
C SER A 17 -4.81 -6.19 -22.40
N THR A 18 -4.32 -5.36 -23.32
CA THR A 18 -3.07 -5.64 -24.05
C THR A 18 -1.85 -5.50 -23.14
N ALA A 19 -1.82 -4.48 -22.29
CA ALA A 19 -0.79 -4.28 -21.29
C ALA A 19 -0.76 -5.47 -20.31
N ALA A 20 -1.92 -5.87 -19.76
CA ALA A 20 -2.05 -7.00 -18.86
C ALA A 20 -1.57 -8.31 -19.50
N ARG A 21 -1.96 -8.60 -20.76
CA ARG A 21 -1.46 -9.78 -21.48
C ARG A 21 0.05 -9.77 -21.65
N ARG A 22 0.64 -8.62 -21.98
CA ARG A 22 2.10 -8.48 -22.10
C ARG A 22 2.78 -8.70 -20.75
N SER A 23 2.25 -8.12 -19.68
CA SER A 23 2.73 -8.32 -18.32
C SER A 23 2.67 -9.78 -17.88
N VAL A 24 1.57 -10.48 -18.15
CA VAL A 24 1.43 -11.91 -17.82
C VAL A 24 2.44 -12.76 -18.59
N ARG A 25 2.65 -12.49 -19.89
CA ARG A 25 3.70 -13.17 -20.67
C ARG A 25 5.08 -12.91 -20.09
N GLN A 26 5.39 -11.66 -19.72
CA GLN A 26 6.66 -11.29 -19.10
C GLN A 26 6.87 -11.91 -17.71
N ALA A 27 5.80 -12.10 -16.94
CA ALA A 27 5.82 -12.83 -15.68
C ALA A 27 6.08 -14.33 -15.89
N ALA A 28 5.46 -14.94 -16.90
CA ALA A 28 5.68 -16.35 -17.24
C ALA A 28 7.12 -16.65 -17.67
N LEU A 29 7.80 -15.67 -18.28
CA LEU A 29 9.23 -15.74 -18.59
C LEU A 29 10.15 -15.64 -17.35
N ARG A 30 9.61 -15.34 -16.17
CA ARG A 30 10.34 -15.18 -14.91
C ARG A 30 9.75 -16.07 -13.81
N PRO A 31 9.80 -17.41 -13.97
CA PRO A 31 9.13 -18.34 -13.06
C PRO A 31 9.62 -18.24 -11.62
N ARG A 32 10.92 -17.97 -11.42
CA ARG A 32 11.51 -17.80 -10.07
C ARG A 32 10.98 -16.56 -9.36
N ALA A 33 10.99 -15.40 -10.00
CA ALA A 33 10.42 -14.18 -9.43
C ALA A 33 8.91 -14.31 -9.16
N LEU A 34 8.16 -14.95 -10.06
CA LEU A 34 6.74 -15.22 -9.85
C LEU A 34 6.50 -16.14 -8.64
N ALA A 35 7.31 -17.19 -8.47
CA ALA A 35 7.25 -18.08 -7.32
C ALA A 35 7.57 -17.32 -6.02
N GLN A 36 8.64 -16.50 -6.02
CA GLN A 36 8.99 -15.66 -4.87
C GLN A 36 7.89 -14.65 -4.52
N ALA A 37 7.29 -14.00 -5.51
CA ALA A 37 6.17 -13.08 -5.32
C ALA A 37 4.98 -13.80 -4.69
N THR A 38 4.64 -14.98 -5.21
CA THR A 38 3.51 -15.78 -4.74
C THR A 38 3.76 -16.28 -3.32
N ALA A 39 4.97 -16.76 -3.02
CA ALA A 39 5.35 -17.20 -1.68
C ALA A 39 5.29 -16.04 -0.66
N ALA A 40 5.88 -14.89 -0.99
CA ALA A 40 5.85 -13.71 -0.14
C ALA A 40 4.43 -13.22 0.15
N HIS A 41 3.57 -13.16 -0.88
CA HIS A 41 2.16 -12.77 -0.68
C HIS A 41 1.35 -13.86 0.01
N GLY A 42 1.68 -15.14 -0.15
CA GLY A 42 1.10 -16.24 0.62
C GLY A 42 1.34 -16.06 2.12
N VAL A 43 2.57 -15.75 2.52
CA VAL A 43 2.92 -15.42 3.92
C VAL A 43 2.14 -14.19 4.39
N LEU A 44 2.12 -13.11 3.60
CA LEU A 44 1.37 -11.89 3.95
C LEU A 44 -0.14 -12.14 4.05
N LEU A 45 -0.70 -13.07 3.26
CA LEU A 45 -2.11 -13.43 3.30
C LEU A 45 -2.46 -14.19 4.59
N VAL A 46 -1.55 -15.05 5.07
CA VAL A 46 -1.67 -15.70 6.38
C VAL A 46 -1.59 -14.67 7.51
N LEU A 47 -0.72 -13.67 7.38
CA LEU A 47 -0.57 -12.59 8.36
C LEU A 47 -1.69 -11.53 8.30
N ALA A 48 -2.55 -11.59 7.29
CA ALA A 48 -3.62 -10.60 7.10
C ALA A 48 -4.71 -10.75 8.16
N ARG A 49 -5.04 -9.65 8.85
CA ARG A 49 -5.95 -9.68 10.01
C ARG A 49 -7.40 -9.97 9.67
N ASP A 50 -7.86 -9.48 8.52
CA ASP A 50 -9.27 -9.49 8.15
C ASP A 50 -9.47 -9.61 6.62
N ARG A 51 -10.74 -9.66 6.19
CA ARG A 51 -11.10 -9.74 4.76
C ARG A 51 -10.63 -8.53 3.95
N ALA A 52 -10.54 -7.35 4.54
CA ALA A 52 -10.04 -6.16 3.86
C ALA A 52 -8.51 -6.25 3.68
N GLY A 53 -7.78 -6.71 4.69
CA GLY A 53 -6.35 -7.02 4.62
C GLY A 53 -6.04 -8.08 3.58
N ARG A 54 -6.84 -9.15 3.49
CA ARG A 54 -6.68 -10.17 2.44
C ARG A 54 -6.86 -9.58 1.03
N ARG A 55 -7.89 -8.75 0.82
CA ARG A 55 -8.09 -8.04 -0.46
C ARG A 55 -6.95 -7.07 -0.78
N TRP A 56 -6.37 -6.43 0.23
CA TRP A 56 -5.17 -5.60 0.08
C TRP A 56 -3.99 -6.42 -0.44
N VAL A 57 -3.69 -7.54 0.21
CA VAL A 57 -2.59 -8.44 -0.19
C VAL A 57 -2.80 -9.00 -1.59
N LEU A 58 -4.02 -9.41 -1.96
CA LEU A 58 -4.33 -9.88 -3.31
C LEU A 58 -4.17 -8.78 -4.37
N THR A 59 -4.58 -7.55 -4.04
CA THR A 59 -4.36 -6.39 -4.93
C THR A 59 -2.87 -6.13 -5.10
N SER A 60 -2.10 -6.13 -4.00
CA SER A 60 -0.65 -5.96 -4.03
C SER A 60 0.04 -7.05 -4.86
N TRP A 61 -0.35 -8.33 -4.67
CA TRP A 61 0.15 -9.46 -5.47
C TRP A 61 -0.12 -9.26 -6.95
N THR A 62 -1.35 -8.86 -7.30
CA THR A 62 -1.74 -8.61 -8.70
C THR A 62 -0.87 -7.51 -9.30
N LEU A 63 -0.67 -6.41 -8.59
CA LEU A 63 0.20 -5.33 -9.04
C LEU A 63 1.62 -5.82 -9.26
N VAL A 64 2.19 -6.59 -8.34
CA VAL A 64 3.54 -7.14 -8.45
C VAL A 64 3.68 -8.04 -9.67
N VAL A 65 2.76 -8.99 -9.86
CA VAL A 65 2.75 -9.90 -11.03
C VAL A 65 2.67 -9.11 -12.33
N LEU A 66 1.83 -8.07 -12.38
CA LEU A 66 1.70 -7.22 -13.56
C LEU A 66 2.96 -6.38 -13.86
N HIS A 67 3.85 -6.21 -12.88
CA HIS A 67 5.08 -5.43 -13.01
C HIS A 67 6.36 -6.27 -13.03
N LEU A 68 6.30 -7.61 -12.96
CA LEU A 68 7.49 -8.47 -13.03
C LEU A 68 8.34 -8.26 -14.29
N GLY A 69 7.74 -7.76 -15.38
CA GLY A 69 8.48 -7.34 -16.57
C GLY A 69 9.56 -6.29 -16.33
N LEU A 70 9.42 -5.49 -15.27
CA LEU A 70 10.35 -4.42 -14.90
C LEU A 70 11.58 -4.90 -14.13
N LEU A 71 11.68 -6.21 -13.85
CA LEU A 71 12.90 -6.80 -13.29
C LEU A 71 14.05 -6.84 -14.31
N GLU A 72 13.78 -6.47 -15.57
CA GLU A 72 14.75 -6.43 -16.67
C GLU A 72 15.47 -7.78 -16.79
N HIS A 73 16.78 -7.81 -16.52
CA HIS A 73 17.64 -8.99 -16.60
C HIS A 73 17.55 -9.91 -15.37
N ARG A 74 16.91 -9.47 -14.28
CA ARG A 74 16.82 -10.27 -13.05
C ARG A 74 15.69 -11.29 -13.14
N ASP A 75 15.98 -12.52 -12.72
CA ASP A 75 15.03 -13.62 -12.61
C ASP A 75 14.46 -13.79 -11.19
N ARG A 76 14.95 -13.00 -10.23
CA ARG A 76 14.63 -13.07 -8.80
C ARG A 76 14.56 -11.69 -8.15
N PHE A 77 13.84 -11.60 -7.04
CA PHE A 77 13.83 -10.43 -6.17
C PHE A 77 15.13 -10.29 -5.38
N ALA A 78 15.56 -9.04 -5.21
CA ALA A 78 16.56 -8.68 -4.22
C ALA A 78 15.92 -8.54 -2.83
N ALA A 79 16.76 -8.52 -1.79
CA ALA A 79 16.31 -8.26 -0.43
C ALA A 79 15.61 -6.90 -0.30
N ALA A 80 16.07 -5.88 -1.03
CA ALA A 80 15.42 -4.57 -1.07
C ALA A 80 13.97 -4.67 -1.59
N ASP A 81 13.75 -5.41 -2.70
CA ASP A 81 12.40 -5.61 -3.26
C ASP A 81 11.46 -6.27 -2.22
N ALA A 82 11.97 -7.26 -1.46
CA ALA A 82 11.19 -7.91 -0.42
C ALA A 82 10.80 -6.95 0.74
N LEU A 83 11.72 -6.08 1.18
CA LEU A 83 11.42 -5.08 2.21
C LEU A 83 10.37 -4.07 1.73
N THR A 84 10.45 -3.63 0.48
CA THR A 84 9.43 -2.77 -0.14
C THR A 84 8.06 -3.46 -0.16
N LEU A 85 8.00 -4.75 -0.50
CA LEU A 85 6.75 -5.53 -0.47
C LEU A 85 6.17 -5.65 0.94
N VAL A 86 7.01 -5.90 1.94
CA VAL A 86 6.59 -5.95 3.35
C VAL A 86 6.03 -4.59 3.78
N ARG A 87 6.72 -3.50 3.46
CA ARG A 87 6.28 -2.13 3.77
C ARG A 87 4.94 -1.82 3.12
N GLY A 88 4.78 -2.08 1.82
CA GLY A 88 3.53 -1.86 1.10
C GLY A 88 2.34 -2.69 1.61
N ASN A 89 2.60 -3.81 2.29
CA ASN A 89 1.58 -4.69 2.87
C ASN A 89 1.42 -4.54 4.39
N LEU A 90 2.17 -3.66 5.05
CA LEU A 90 1.97 -3.35 6.47
C LEU A 90 0.49 -3.10 6.82
N PRO A 91 -0.31 -2.35 6.03
CA PRO A 91 -1.73 -2.09 6.34
C PRO A 91 -2.59 -3.33 6.53
N ALA A 92 -2.22 -4.46 5.92
CA ALA A 92 -2.96 -5.71 6.03
C ALA A 92 -2.64 -6.49 7.32
N THR A 93 -1.51 -6.20 7.97
CA THR A 93 -0.94 -7.01 9.06
C THR A 93 -1.23 -6.45 10.45
N ALA A 94 -0.93 -7.22 11.49
CA ALA A 94 -0.95 -6.76 12.88
C ALA A 94 -0.04 -5.54 13.13
N LEU A 95 1.13 -5.51 12.48
CA LEU A 95 2.13 -4.46 12.63
C LEU A 95 1.63 -3.11 12.09
N GLY A 96 0.85 -3.12 11.01
CA GLY A 96 0.26 -1.89 10.45
C GLY A 96 -0.68 -1.19 11.42
N ALA A 97 -1.44 -1.94 12.21
CA ALA A 97 -2.40 -1.38 13.18
C ALA A 97 -1.73 -0.76 14.42
N GLY A 98 -0.44 -1.00 14.64
CA GLY A 98 0.31 -0.43 15.75
C GLY A 98 0.57 1.07 15.58
N ARG A 99 0.83 1.78 16.68
CA ARG A 99 1.22 3.21 16.64
C ARG A 99 2.61 3.44 16.07
N ALA A 100 3.46 2.43 16.14
CA ALA A 100 4.77 2.45 15.55
C ALA A 100 4.76 2.17 14.05
N SER A 101 3.60 1.93 13.41
CA SER A 101 3.56 1.52 12.00
C SER A 101 4.18 2.55 11.06
N GLY A 102 3.97 3.85 11.30
CA GLY A 102 4.63 4.91 10.54
C GLY A 102 6.15 4.91 10.70
N VAL A 103 6.66 4.68 11.93
CA VAL A 103 8.11 4.58 12.19
C VAL A 103 8.70 3.33 11.53
N LEU A 104 8.00 2.20 11.64
CA LEU A 104 8.40 0.95 11.01
C LEU A 104 8.45 1.09 9.49
N ALA A 105 7.49 1.78 8.87
CA ALA A 105 7.51 2.04 7.44
C ALA A 105 8.73 2.89 7.02
N VAL A 106 9.06 3.95 7.77
CA VAL A 106 10.29 4.73 7.52
C VAL A 106 11.54 3.88 7.70
N ALA A 107 11.60 3.03 8.72
CA ALA A 107 12.73 2.15 8.93
C ALA A 107 12.91 1.15 7.77
N LEU A 108 11.81 0.58 7.26
CA LEU A 108 11.83 -0.32 6.10
C LEU A 108 12.27 0.40 4.82
N ASP A 109 11.82 1.64 4.60
CA ASP A 109 12.23 2.49 3.46
C ASP A 109 13.73 2.84 3.50
N LEU A 110 14.26 3.18 4.68
CA LEU A 110 15.69 3.43 4.82
C LEU A 110 16.52 2.15 4.60
N ALA A 111 16.03 1.02 5.11
CA ALA A 111 16.69 -0.27 4.98
C ALA A 111 16.69 -0.77 3.53
N ASP A 112 15.56 -0.67 2.82
CA ASP A 112 15.47 -1.09 1.42
C ASP A 112 16.37 -0.24 0.52
N GLY A 113 16.38 1.09 0.71
CA GLY A 113 17.26 2.00 -0.02
C GLY A 113 18.74 1.77 0.29
N HIS A 114 19.10 1.47 1.54
CA HIS A 114 20.47 1.12 1.90
C HIS A 114 20.90 -0.19 1.23
N LEU A 115 20.08 -1.23 1.28
CA LEU A 115 20.37 -2.52 0.65
C LEU A 115 20.47 -2.40 -0.88
N ALA A 116 19.58 -1.62 -1.51
CA ALA A 116 19.61 -1.41 -2.95
C ALA A 116 20.92 -0.74 -3.41
N ARG A 117 21.38 0.28 -2.68
CA ARG A 117 22.64 0.97 -2.98
C ARG A 117 23.86 0.10 -2.71
N ARG A 118 23.88 -0.61 -1.57
CA ARG A 118 25.01 -1.44 -1.17
C ARG A 118 25.15 -2.71 -2.04
N GLY A 119 24.03 -3.29 -2.45
CA GLY A 119 23.99 -4.49 -3.28
C GLY A 119 24.01 -4.24 -4.78
N ALA A 120 24.06 -2.98 -5.22
CA ALA A 120 23.91 -2.58 -6.63
C ALA A 120 22.66 -3.22 -7.29
N THR A 121 21.56 -3.36 -6.53
CA THR A 121 20.32 -4.01 -6.99
C THR A 121 19.23 -3.01 -7.38
N VAL A 122 19.61 -1.77 -7.71
CA VAL A 122 18.67 -0.75 -8.21
C VAL A 122 18.10 -1.24 -9.54
N SER A 123 16.78 -1.16 -9.68
CA SER A 123 16.09 -1.59 -10.90
C SER A 123 14.81 -0.79 -11.08
N PRO A 124 14.27 -0.69 -12.31
CA PRO A 124 12.98 -0.05 -12.53
C PRO A 124 11.86 -0.69 -11.72
N PHE A 125 11.86 -2.02 -11.55
CA PHE A 125 10.89 -2.69 -10.69
C PHE A 125 10.91 -2.15 -9.26
N GLY A 126 12.10 -2.10 -8.65
CA GLY A 126 12.28 -1.61 -7.28
C GLY A 126 11.81 -0.16 -7.14
N ASP A 127 12.18 0.70 -8.09
CA ASP A 127 11.80 2.12 -8.08
C ASP A 127 10.27 2.33 -8.17
N TYR A 128 9.60 1.56 -9.02
CA TYR A 128 8.13 1.62 -9.14
C TYR A 128 7.43 1.00 -7.92
N ALA A 129 7.93 -0.14 -7.44
CA ALA A 129 7.40 -0.82 -6.27
C ALA A 129 7.51 0.08 -5.03
N ASP A 130 8.64 0.76 -4.85
CA ASP A 130 8.89 1.73 -3.80
C ASP A 130 7.86 2.86 -3.82
N SER A 131 7.71 3.52 -4.98
CA SER A 131 6.71 4.58 -5.17
C SER A 131 5.29 4.14 -4.82
N LEU A 132 4.90 2.94 -5.25
CA LEU A 132 3.58 2.39 -5.01
C LEU A 132 3.39 1.99 -3.55
N ALA A 133 4.43 1.40 -2.92
CA ALA A 133 4.41 1.05 -1.51
C ALA A 133 4.25 2.29 -0.64
N ASP A 134 4.99 3.36 -0.94
CA ASP A 134 4.86 4.65 -0.28
C ASP A 134 3.46 5.22 -0.47
N ALA A 135 2.99 5.31 -1.72
CA ALA A 135 1.69 5.89 -1.98
C ALA A 135 0.57 5.12 -1.30
N ALA A 136 0.62 3.79 -1.33
CA ALA A 136 -0.37 2.93 -0.69
C ALA A 136 -0.34 3.04 0.84
N PHE A 137 0.84 2.89 1.45
CA PHE A 137 0.99 2.91 2.91
C PHE A 137 0.63 4.27 3.48
N TRP A 138 1.21 5.36 2.97
CA TRP A 138 1.03 6.67 3.56
C TRP A 138 -0.36 7.24 3.31
N THR A 139 -0.97 6.97 2.15
CA THR A 139 -2.38 7.29 1.90
C THR A 139 -3.29 6.55 2.88
N TRP A 140 -3.06 5.25 3.09
CA TRP A 140 -3.80 4.47 4.08
C TRP A 140 -3.65 5.03 5.49
N LEU A 141 -2.40 5.32 5.90
CA LEU A 141 -2.11 5.84 7.24
C LEU A 141 -2.78 7.19 7.47
N ALA A 142 -2.67 8.12 6.51
CA ALA A 142 -3.32 9.42 6.57
C ALA A 142 -4.86 9.30 6.61
N ILE A 143 -5.46 8.48 5.75
CA ILE A 143 -6.92 8.31 5.73
C ILE A 143 -7.44 7.75 7.06
N ARG A 144 -6.75 6.74 7.61
CA ARG A 144 -7.20 6.02 8.81
C ARG A 144 -6.88 6.74 10.11
N HIS A 145 -5.74 7.41 10.19
CA HIS A 145 -5.19 7.87 11.47
C HIS A 145 -5.06 9.38 11.59
N GLU A 146 -5.02 10.16 10.50
CA GLU A 146 -4.89 11.62 10.60
C GLU A 146 -6.25 12.29 10.88
N PRO A 147 -6.41 13.00 12.02
CA PRO A 147 -7.64 13.73 12.33
C PRO A 147 -7.82 15.00 11.50
N GLY A 148 -6.73 15.67 11.11
CA GLY A 148 -6.79 16.94 10.37
C GLY A 148 -7.23 16.72 8.93
N ARG A 149 -8.39 17.27 8.53
CA ARG A 149 -8.90 17.15 7.15
C ARG A 149 -7.94 17.73 6.12
N ALA A 150 -7.35 18.89 6.42
CA ALA A 150 -6.38 19.56 5.56
C ALA A 150 -5.10 18.72 5.40
N LEU A 151 -4.51 18.24 6.50
CA LEU A 151 -3.30 17.42 6.45
C LEU A 151 -3.55 16.10 5.73
N ARG A 152 -4.69 15.44 5.99
CA ARG A 152 -5.10 14.24 5.26
C ARG A 152 -5.26 14.49 3.76
N ALA A 153 -5.91 15.58 3.36
CA ALA A 153 -6.06 15.93 1.95
C ALA A 153 -4.70 16.22 1.28
N ALA A 154 -3.84 16.99 1.95
CA ALA A 154 -2.49 17.29 1.49
C ALA A 154 -1.64 16.02 1.33
N ALA A 155 -1.73 15.11 2.30
CA ALA A 155 -1.03 13.84 2.29
C ALA A 155 -1.51 12.95 1.13
N VAL A 156 -2.82 12.76 0.97
CA VAL A 156 -3.41 12.03 -0.17
C VAL A 156 -2.97 12.66 -1.50
N ALA A 157 -3.05 13.99 -1.63
CA ALA A 157 -2.64 14.68 -2.84
C ALA A 157 -1.15 14.47 -3.15
N ALA A 158 -0.28 14.56 -2.13
CA ALA A 158 1.17 14.42 -2.29
C ALA A 158 1.58 13.05 -2.87
N TRP A 159 0.85 11.98 -2.55
CA TRP A 159 1.16 10.63 -3.04
C TRP A 159 0.32 10.17 -4.24
N VAL A 160 -0.96 10.53 -4.30
CA VAL A 160 -1.84 10.11 -5.41
C VAL A 160 -1.61 10.96 -6.66
N ALA A 161 -1.38 12.27 -6.51
CA ALA A 161 -1.25 13.16 -7.67
C ALA A 161 -0.07 12.79 -8.59
N PRO A 162 1.15 12.47 -8.10
CA PRO A 162 2.23 12.03 -8.97
C PRO A 162 1.92 10.73 -9.72
N VAL A 163 1.29 9.76 -9.05
CA VAL A 163 0.89 8.49 -9.68
C VAL A 163 -0.16 8.73 -10.76
N ALA A 164 -1.18 9.54 -10.46
CA ALA A 164 -2.22 9.91 -11.41
C ALA A 164 -1.65 10.68 -12.61
N ALA A 165 -0.74 11.62 -12.37
CA ALA A 165 -0.08 12.41 -13.40
C ALA A 165 0.79 11.53 -14.33
N MET A 166 1.60 10.64 -13.77
CA MET A 166 2.41 9.70 -14.57
C MET A 166 1.53 8.74 -15.37
N THR A 167 0.45 8.26 -14.77
CA THR A 167 -0.53 7.39 -15.42
C THR A 167 -1.20 8.12 -16.60
N ALA A 168 -1.72 9.33 -16.37
CA ALA A 168 -2.35 10.16 -17.41
C ALA A 168 -1.37 10.51 -18.53
N ALA A 169 -0.12 10.87 -18.18
CA ALA A 169 0.92 11.15 -19.15
C ALA A 169 1.32 9.90 -19.95
N GLY A 170 1.37 8.73 -19.33
CA GLY A 170 1.61 7.45 -20.00
C GLY A 170 0.52 7.10 -21.00
N PHE A 171 -0.75 7.31 -20.64
CA PHE A 171 -1.87 7.17 -21.57
C PHE A 171 -1.80 8.16 -22.73
N GLY A 172 -1.48 9.43 -22.45
CA GLY A 172 -1.38 10.48 -23.46
C GLY A 172 -0.25 10.26 -24.47
N ARG A 173 0.91 9.78 -23.99
CA ARG A 173 2.10 9.56 -24.83
C ARG A 173 2.15 8.18 -25.47
N GLY A 174 1.40 7.20 -24.95
CA GLY A 174 1.51 5.80 -25.36
C GLY A 174 2.83 5.14 -24.93
N ALA A 175 3.63 5.83 -24.13
CA ALA A 175 4.90 5.40 -23.59
C ALA A 175 5.01 5.95 -22.16
N MET A 176 5.61 5.18 -21.26
CA MET A 176 5.75 5.58 -19.87
C MET A 176 6.76 6.74 -19.77
N PRO A 177 6.39 7.90 -19.21
CA PRO A 177 7.32 9.00 -19.03
C PRO A 177 8.49 8.56 -18.16
N HIS A 178 9.70 9.08 -18.42
CA HIS A 178 10.78 8.96 -17.45
C HIS A 178 10.37 9.63 -16.14
N ARG A 179 10.66 8.96 -15.02
CA ARG A 179 10.23 9.41 -13.70
C ARG A 179 10.81 10.82 -13.42
N PRO A 180 10.00 11.75 -12.89
CA PRO A 180 10.50 13.07 -12.51
C PRO A 180 11.57 12.98 -11.41
N ARG A 181 12.54 13.92 -11.44
CA ARG A 181 13.69 13.97 -10.52
C ARG A 181 13.27 14.09 -9.03
N PRO A 182 14.10 13.57 -8.10
CA PRO A 182 13.78 13.47 -6.66
C PRO A 182 13.52 14.81 -5.93
N THR A 183 13.81 15.96 -6.54
CA THR A 183 13.47 17.28 -5.98
C THR A 183 11.98 17.49 -5.77
N LEU A 184 11.12 16.87 -6.58
CA LEU A 184 9.66 16.92 -6.41
C LEU A 184 9.15 16.03 -5.27
N LEU A 185 10.00 15.17 -4.69
CA LEU A 185 9.65 14.26 -3.59
C LEU A 185 9.94 14.85 -2.19
N ARG A 186 10.62 16.00 -2.11
CA ARG A 186 10.91 16.66 -0.83
C ARG A 186 9.66 16.96 0.02
N PRO A 187 8.53 17.44 -0.57
CA PRO A 187 7.31 17.65 0.21
C PRO A 187 6.75 16.35 0.79
N ALA A 188 6.85 15.24 0.04
CA ALA A 188 6.38 13.94 0.48
C ALA A 188 7.19 13.44 1.69
N ALA A 189 8.52 13.54 1.65
CA ALA A 189 9.38 13.15 2.76
C ALA A 189 9.06 13.91 4.06
N THR A 190 8.85 15.24 3.98
CA THR A 190 8.45 16.04 5.14
C THR A 190 7.09 15.58 5.68
N LEU A 191 6.12 15.33 4.79
CA LEU A 191 4.80 14.83 5.18
C LEU A 191 4.86 13.45 5.82
N GLN A 192 5.73 12.54 5.34
CA GLN A 192 5.95 11.22 5.95
C GLN A 192 6.37 11.36 7.42
N VAL A 193 7.36 12.20 7.70
CA VAL A 193 7.85 12.46 9.07
C VAL A 193 6.73 13.04 9.95
N VAL A 194 6.01 14.04 9.45
CA VAL A 194 4.92 14.68 10.21
C VAL A 194 3.81 13.69 10.54
N VAL A 195 3.34 12.93 9.56
CA VAL A 195 2.26 11.95 9.74
C VAL A 195 2.71 10.80 10.66
N ALA A 196 3.95 10.32 10.51
CA ALA A 196 4.51 9.27 11.37
C ALA A 196 4.61 9.70 12.84
N LEU A 197 5.14 10.91 13.11
CA LEU A 197 5.27 11.44 14.46
C LEU A 197 3.91 11.68 15.12
N ARG A 198 2.93 12.20 14.37
CA ARG A 198 1.56 12.40 14.87
C ARG A 198 0.87 11.08 15.19
N HIS A 199 1.05 10.07 14.35
CA HIS A 199 0.53 8.73 14.60
C HIS A 199 1.16 8.09 15.85
N LEU A 200 2.48 8.24 16.02
CA LEU A 200 3.22 7.72 17.17
C LEU A 200 2.77 8.36 18.49
N ARG A 201 2.62 9.69 18.50
CA ARG A 201 2.26 10.48 19.71
C ARG A 201 0.78 10.35 20.10
N ARG A 202 -0.02 9.65 19.30
CA ARG A 202 -1.45 9.49 19.61
C ARG A 202 -1.62 8.64 20.86
N ALA A 203 -2.27 9.21 21.88
CA ALA A 203 -2.67 8.46 23.06
C ALA A 203 -3.58 7.27 22.66
N PRO A 204 -3.58 6.17 23.43
CA PRO A 204 -4.64 5.18 23.29
C PRO A 204 -5.94 5.96 23.43
N ARG A 205 -6.87 5.79 22.47
CA ARG A 205 -8.25 6.04 22.85
C ARG A 205 -8.51 5.05 23.97
N SER A 206 -8.47 5.52 25.21
CA SER A 206 -9.07 4.85 26.35
C SER A 206 -10.44 4.48 25.83
N ARG A 207 -10.62 3.19 25.56
CA ARG A 207 -11.91 2.63 25.21
C ARG A 207 -12.72 2.95 26.43
N THR A 208 -13.50 4.03 26.33
CA THR A 208 -14.27 4.58 27.43
C THR A 208 -14.97 3.38 28.03
N ALA A 209 -14.58 3.01 29.25
CA ALA A 209 -15.38 2.10 30.04
C ALA A 209 -16.78 2.67 29.91
N GLY A 210 -17.68 1.94 29.25
CA GLY A 210 -19.06 2.38 29.13
C GLY A 210 -19.53 2.76 30.53
N PRO A 211 -20.35 3.80 30.68
CA PRO A 211 -20.88 4.17 31.99
C PRO A 211 -21.36 2.88 32.68
N PRO A 212 -20.98 2.66 33.96
CA PRO A 212 -21.33 1.45 34.66
C PRO A 212 -22.81 1.21 34.46
N THR A 213 -23.14 0.04 33.87
CA THR A 213 -24.52 -0.30 33.58
C THR A 213 -25.27 -0.18 34.91
N PRO A 214 -26.30 0.67 35.03
CA PRO A 214 -27.01 0.84 36.28
C PRO A 214 -27.55 -0.53 36.71
N PRO A 215 -27.50 -0.86 38.01
CA PRO A 215 -28.01 -2.13 38.51
C PRO A 215 -29.46 -2.29 38.07
N ARG A 216 -29.77 -3.41 37.40
CA ARG A 216 -31.14 -3.74 37.00
C ARG A 216 -32.03 -3.72 38.25
N PRO A 217 -33.06 -2.86 38.33
CA PRO A 217 -33.97 -2.88 39.46
C PRO A 217 -34.81 -4.17 39.44
N GLY A 218 -34.68 -4.93 40.53
CA GLY A 218 -35.76 -5.69 41.16
C GLY A 218 -36.53 -6.72 40.32
N LEU A 219 -35.97 -7.92 40.20
CA LEU A 219 -36.73 -9.15 39.86
C LEU A 219 -37.11 -9.91 41.15
N HIS A 220 -37.70 -9.20 42.13
CA HIS A 220 -38.21 -9.81 43.37
C HIS A 220 -39.54 -9.17 43.77
N ALA A 221 -40.61 -9.49 43.05
CA ALA A 221 -41.98 -9.36 43.57
C ALA A 221 -42.98 -10.11 42.67
N ARG A 222 -43.07 -11.44 42.81
CA ARG A 222 -44.32 -12.20 42.60
C ARG A 222 -44.12 -13.68 42.89
N ARG A 223 -44.25 -14.04 44.16
CA ARG A 223 -44.70 -15.37 44.59
C ARG A 223 -45.10 -15.28 46.05
N ARG A 224 -46.41 -15.23 46.29
CA ARG A 224 -47.17 -15.83 47.41
C ARG A 224 -48.54 -15.15 47.47
N HIS A 225 -49.51 -15.78 46.83
CA HIS A 225 -50.81 -16.09 47.44
C HIS A 225 -51.53 -17.08 46.53
N GLY A 226 -51.86 -18.22 47.12
CA GLY A 226 -52.52 -19.36 46.50
C GLY A 226 -52.72 -20.37 47.63
N SER A 227 -53.86 -20.16 48.29
CA SER A 227 -54.59 -21.04 49.21
C SER A 227 -54.65 -22.50 48.78
#